data_AF-A0A5D2Z1N7-F1
#
_entry.id   AF-A0A5D2Z1N7-F1
#
_cell.length_a   1.000
_cell.length_b   1.000
_cell.length_c   1.000
_cell.angle_alpha   90.00
_cell.angle_beta   90.00
_cell.angle_gamma   90.00
#
_symmetry.space_group_name_H-M   'P 1'
#
loop_
_entity.id
_entity.type
_entity.pdbx_description
1 polymer ?
#
loop_
_entity_poly.entity_id
_entity_poly.type
_entity_poly.pdbx_seq_one_letter_code
_entity_poly.pdbx_strand_id
1 'polypeptide(L)'
;MLLLVDRHLVQTIVPGTRLTIMGIYSIFQAANSSTNHKGAVTVRQPYIRIVGMEETNEASREFKKIASNQDACKDMCSTIAPSIFGHDDVKKAVACLLFGGARKNLPDGVKLRGDINVLLLGDPSTAKSQKTAPIAVYTSGKGSSAAGLTASVIRDSSSREFYLEGAIVLFTWRVAIHEAMKQQTISIAKAGITTVLNSRTSVLAAANPPSGRYDDLKTAEDNFDLRTTILSRFGLIFIVKDVSLYDQDKIIASHIIKVHSSAQAASGDIRASKEENWLKRYIQYCRSECHPHLSEAACAKLQSDYVDIRREMRQQANETGEAAAIPITAMQLEAIIRLNESLAKMKLSHVATESDVTEALRLFKVCTMDAACSGINQHIHITPDMANDIKQAENQIKRRLGIGNHISERSLIDDLTRMGMNESMVRRAILIMHQRGEVECQRERHIIVRKV
;
A
#
# COMPACT_ATOMS: atom_id res chain seq x y z
N MET A 1 27.84 2.50 19.55
CA MET A 1 29.05 1.68 19.80
C MET A 1 29.85 1.68 18.52
N LEU A 2 31.12 2.07 18.55
CA LEU A 2 31.95 2.16 17.34
C LEU A 2 32.48 0.77 16.98
N LEU A 3 32.43 0.42 15.70
CA LEU A 3 32.98 -0.81 15.15
C LEU A 3 34.22 -0.47 14.31
N LEU A 4 35.35 -1.08 14.63
CA LEU A 4 36.58 -0.96 13.85
C LEU A 4 36.71 -2.19 12.95
N VAL A 5 36.72 -1.94 11.64
CA VAL A 5 36.83 -2.94 10.59
C VAL A 5 38.21 -2.81 9.94
N ASP A 6 38.99 -3.88 9.89
CA ASP A 6 40.33 -3.87 9.28
C ASP A 6 40.35 -4.53 7.89
N ARG A 7 41.10 -3.92 6.97
CA ARG A 7 41.55 -4.47 5.67
C ARG A 7 40.44 -5.08 4.81
N HIS A 8 40.33 -6.42 4.81
CA HIS A 8 39.53 -7.23 3.89
C HIS A 8 38.03 -7.24 4.23
N LEU A 9 37.67 -6.79 5.43
CA LEU A 9 36.28 -6.65 5.86
C LEU A 9 35.69 -5.28 5.48
N VAL A 10 36.49 -4.37 4.90
CA VAL A 10 36.02 -3.06 4.46
C VAL A 10 35.16 -3.21 3.20
N GLN A 11 34.03 -2.50 3.14
CA GLN A 11 33.02 -2.57 2.06
C GLN A 11 32.28 -3.90 1.88
N THR A 12 32.50 -4.90 2.75
CA THR A 12 31.73 -6.15 2.68
C THR A 12 30.29 -5.99 3.17
N ILE A 13 30.02 -4.96 3.98
CA ILE A 13 28.76 -4.81 4.71
C ILE A 13 28.03 -3.54 4.28
N VAL A 14 26.75 -3.72 3.97
CA VAL A 14 25.80 -2.63 3.76
C VAL A 14 25.12 -2.28 5.10
N PRO A 15 24.98 -0.99 5.44
CA PRO A 15 24.28 -0.57 6.65
C PRO A 15 22.85 -1.13 6.67
N GLY A 16 22.43 -1.65 7.83
CA GLY A 16 21.11 -2.29 8.03
C GLY A 16 21.10 -3.82 7.94
N THR A 17 22.24 -4.45 7.66
CA THR A 17 22.37 -5.92 7.62
C THR A 17 22.55 -6.50 9.02
N ARG A 18 21.85 -7.60 9.33
CA ARG A 18 22.03 -8.35 10.59
C ARG A 18 23.26 -9.25 10.47
N LEU A 19 24.22 -9.05 11.36
CA LEU A 19 25.50 -9.75 11.32
C LEU A 19 25.80 -10.36 12.68
N THR A 20 26.35 -11.56 12.66
CA THR A 20 27.02 -12.11 13.83
C THR A 20 28.47 -11.65 13.78
N ILE A 21 28.83 -10.78 14.72
CA ILE A 21 30.15 -10.16 14.76
C ILE A 21 30.94 -10.80 15.89
N MET A 22 32.08 -11.39 15.55
CA MET A 22 33.11 -11.77 16.51
C MET A 22 34.14 -10.65 16.56
N GLY A 23 34.30 -10.03 17.74
CA GLY A 23 35.21 -8.92 17.92
C GLY A 23 35.74 -8.82 19.33
N ILE A 24 36.86 -8.11 19.45
CA ILE A 24 37.52 -7.80 20.71
C ILE A 24 36.97 -6.46 21.19
N TYR A 25 36.38 -6.46 22.39
CA TYR A 25 35.98 -5.23 23.05
C TYR A 25 37.23 -4.48 23.52
N SER A 26 37.41 -3.25 23.06
CA SER A 26 38.57 -2.42 23.36
C SER A 26 38.15 -0.99 23.70
N ILE A 27 39.02 -0.31 24.41
CA ILE A 27 38.82 1.09 24.80
C ILE A 27 39.96 1.92 24.21
N PHE A 28 39.64 3.06 23.63
CA PHE A 28 40.65 4.01 23.18
C PHE A 28 40.49 5.31 23.98
N GLN A 29 41.64 5.88 24.35
CA GLN A 29 41.69 7.20 24.93
C GLN A 29 41.93 8.19 23.79
N ALA A 30 40.89 8.92 23.40
CA ALA A 30 41.08 10.08 22.53
C ALA A 30 42.02 11.04 23.27
N ALA A 31 43.22 11.23 22.71
CA ALA A 31 44.16 12.21 23.23
C ALA A 31 43.59 13.60 22.92
N ASN A 32 42.79 14.15 23.84
CA ASN A 32 42.42 15.55 23.78
C ASN A 32 43.72 16.36 23.93
N SER A 33 44.19 16.92 22.82
CA SER A 33 45.29 17.86 22.78
C SER A 33 44.84 19.20 23.39
N SER A 34 44.76 19.24 24.71
CA SER A 34 44.88 20.48 25.48
C SER A 34 45.50 20.16 26.84
N THR A 35 46.80 20.41 26.90
CA THR A 35 47.65 20.44 28.08
C THR A 35 47.16 21.48 29.09
N ASN A 36 46.08 21.22 29.86
CA ASN A 36 45.90 21.88 31.16
C ASN A 36 44.84 21.38 32.17
N HIS A 37 44.20 20.21 32.01
CA HIS A 37 43.32 19.69 33.07
C HIS A 37 43.71 18.29 33.57
N LYS A 38 44.65 18.26 34.52
CA LYS A 38 44.83 17.13 35.45
C LYS A 38 43.64 17.09 36.41
N GLY A 39 42.60 16.33 36.08
CA GLY A 39 41.49 16.11 37.01
C GLY A 39 40.15 15.69 36.43
N ALA A 40 39.98 15.63 35.11
CA ALA A 40 38.74 15.11 34.53
C ALA A 40 38.82 13.59 34.39
N VAL A 41 37.86 12.87 34.99
CA VAL A 41 37.61 11.45 34.75
C VAL A 41 37.59 11.23 33.23
N THR A 42 38.62 10.56 32.72
CA THR A 42 38.81 10.42 31.28
C THR A 42 37.78 9.44 30.78
N VAL A 43 36.69 9.95 30.20
CA VAL A 43 35.64 9.13 29.60
C VAL A 43 36.26 8.40 28.41
N ARG A 44 36.60 7.12 28.62
CA ARG A 44 37.14 6.24 27.58
C ARG A 44 36.00 5.82 26.67
N GLN A 45 36.15 6.02 25.37
CA GLN A 45 35.14 5.59 24.40
C GLN A 45 35.35 4.11 24.07
N PRO A 46 34.33 3.26 24.24
CA PRO A 46 34.42 1.85 23.89
C PRO A 46 34.19 1.63 22.39
N TYR A 47 35.00 0.77 21.80
CA TYR A 47 34.84 0.29 20.44
C TYR A 47 35.06 -1.22 20.37
N ILE A 48 34.48 -1.88 19.37
CA ILE A 48 34.72 -3.29 19.11
C ILE A 48 35.59 -3.40 17.86
N ARG A 49 36.75 -4.04 17.99
CA ARG A 49 37.58 -4.42 16.85
C ARG A 49 37.08 -5.75 16.30
N ILE A 50 36.69 -5.75 15.05
CA ILE A 50 36.09 -6.91 14.41
C ILE A 50 37.21 -7.85 13.92
N VAL A 51 37.09 -9.13 14.27
CA VAL A 51 38.02 -10.19 13.86
C VAL A 51 37.38 -11.10 12.81
N GLY A 52 36.09 -11.39 12.96
CA GLY A 52 35.33 -12.23 12.05
C GLY A 52 33.87 -11.82 12.00
N MET A 53 33.26 -11.98 10.84
CA MET A 53 31.85 -11.67 10.60
C MET A 53 31.27 -12.79 9.76
N GLU A 54 30.17 -13.37 10.22
CA GLU A 54 29.44 -14.39 9.47
C GLU A 54 28.01 -13.95 9.22
N GLU A 55 27.57 -14.17 7.97
CA GLU A 55 26.17 -14.14 7.61
C GLU A 55 25.56 -15.52 7.91
N THR A 56 24.46 -15.54 8.66
CA THR A 56 23.83 -16.76 9.14
C THR A 56 23.12 -17.51 8.00
N ASN A 57 23.85 -18.39 7.30
CA ASN A 57 23.41 -19.10 6.09
C ASN A 57 22.72 -20.47 6.33
N GLU A 58 22.55 -20.91 7.58
CA GLU A 58 22.02 -22.26 7.90
C GLU A 58 20.58 -22.53 7.42
N ALA A 59 19.81 -21.50 7.07
CA ALA A 59 18.36 -21.64 6.85
C ALA A 59 17.92 -22.05 5.42
N SER A 60 18.84 -22.13 4.46
CA SER A 60 18.47 -22.33 3.04
C SER A 60 17.81 -23.67 2.72
N ARG A 61 18.10 -24.75 3.45
CA ARG A 61 17.52 -26.09 3.19
C ARG A 61 16.09 -26.21 3.71
N GLU A 62 15.80 -25.63 4.88
CA GLU A 62 14.46 -25.65 5.48
C GLU A 62 13.48 -24.81 4.65
N PHE A 63 13.93 -23.65 4.17
CA PHE A 63 13.12 -22.77 3.33
C PHE A 63 12.72 -23.40 2.00
N LYS A 64 13.61 -24.19 1.38
CA LYS A 64 13.26 -24.93 0.15
C LYS A 64 12.19 -26.00 0.39
N LYS A 65 12.20 -26.65 1.56
CA LYS A 65 11.14 -27.62 1.92
C LYS A 65 9.80 -26.93 2.12
N ILE A 66 9.79 -25.78 2.81
CA ILE A 66 8.58 -24.98 3.03
C ILE A 66 8.00 -24.51 1.69
N ALA A 67 8.85 -24.04 0.76
CA ALA A 67 8.42 -23.57 -0.55
C ALA A 67 7.88 -24.67 -1.47
N SER A 68 8.31 -25.92 -1.28
CA SER A 68 7.82 -27.06 -2.06
C SER A 68 6.37 -27.42 -1.74
N ASN A 69 5.81 -26.93 -0.64
CA ASN A 69 4.41 -27.17 -0.30
C ASN A 69 3.50 -26.27 -1.14
N GLN A 70 2.51 -26.86 -1.81
CA GLN A 70 1.62 -26.16 -2.72
C GLN A 70 0.73 -25.10 -2.03
N ASP A 71 0.39 -25.31 -0.75
CA ASP A 71 -0.38 -24.36 0.06
C ASP A 71 0.47 -23.36 0.86
N ALA A 72 1.80 -23.39 0.73
CA ALA A 72 2.71 -22.50 1.48
C ALA A 72 2.37 -21.02 1.30
N CYS A 73 1.94 -20.62 0.09
CA CYS A 73 1.51 -19.26 -0.19
C CYS A 73 0.32 -18.82 0.68
N LYS A 74 -0.69 -19.69 0.85
CA LYS A 74 -1.87 -19.38 1.67
C LYS A 74 -1.51 -19.38 3.15
N ASP A 75 -0.72 -20.36 3.58
CA ASP A 75 -0.27 -20.47 4.96
C ASP A 75 0.50 -19.22 5.37
N MET A 76 1.47 -18.80 4.55
CA MET A 76 2.24 -17.58 4.78
C MET A 76 1.39 -16.32 4.80
N CYS A 77 0.38 -16.22 3.93
CA CYS A 77 -0.56 -15.09 3.94
C CYS A 77 -1.41 -15.08 5.22
N SER A 78 -1.78 -16.24 5.76
CA SER A 78 -2.52 -16.36 7.01
C SER A 78 -1.67 -16.01 8.24
N THR A 79 -0.36 -16.32 8.18
CA THR A 79 0.62 -15.96 9.21
C THR A 79 0.89 -14.45 9.24
N ILE A 80 0.71 -13.75 8.12
CA ILE A 80 0.86 -12.29 8.06
C ILE A 80 -0.34 -11.62 8.75
N ALA A 81 -0.06 -10.96 9.87
CA ALA A 81 -1.04 -10.32 10.75
C ALA A 81 -2.13 -11.30 11.25
N PRO A 82 -1.78 -12.21 12.19
CA PRO A 82 -2.72 -13.19 12.73
C PRO A 82 -3.80 -12.55 13.61
N SER A 83 -3.55 -11.33 14.12
CA SER A 83 -4.49 -10.55 14.93
C SER A 83 -5.65 -9.94 14.13
N ILE A 84 -5.52 -9.87 12.80
CA ILE A 84 -6.53 -9.27 11.93
C ILE A 84 -7.34 -10.40 11.31
N PHE A 85 -8.65 -10.40 11.56
CA PHE A 85 -9.57 -11.32 10.92
C PHE A 85 -10.02 -10.80 9.55
N GLY A 86 -10.10 -11.71 8.58
CA GLY A 86 -10.59 -11.40 7.22
C GLY A 86 -9.61 -10.60 6.36
N HIS A 87 -10.15 -10.07 5.25
CA HIS A 87 -9.42 -9.36 4.21
C HIS A 87 -8.20 -10.11 3.64
N ASP A 88 -8.41 -11.37 3.23
CA ASP A 88 -7.36 -12.23 2.69
C ASP A 88 -6.66 -11.62 1.47
N ASP A 89 -7.39 -10.90 0.61
CA ASP A 89 -6.81 -10.21 -0.54
C ASP A 89 -5.87 -9.08 -0.12
N VAL A 90 -6.20 -8.35 0.95
CA VAL A 90 -5.31 -7.31 1.49
C VAL A 90 -4.07 -7.95 2.13
N LYS A 91 -4.22 -9.08 2.83
CA LYS A 91 -3.07 -9.82 3.39
C LYS A 91 -2.16 -10.36 2.29
N LYS A 92 -2.72 -10.94 1.22
CA LYS A 92 -1.98 -11.37 0.03
C LYS A 92 -1.22 -10.21 -0.61
N ALA A 93 -1.85 -9.04 -0.75
CA ALA A 93 -1.16 -7.87 -1.31
C ALA A 93 -0.02 -7.37 -0.42
N VAL A 94 -0.22 -7.37 0.91
CA VAL A 94 0.85 -7.03 1.87
C VAL A 94 1.96 -8.08 1.83
N ALA A 95 1.65 -9.37 1.66
CA ALA A 95 2.65 -10.41 1.46
C ALA A 95 3.48 -10.13 0.20
N CYS A 96 2.82 -9.86 -0.93
CA CYS A 96 3.47 -9.51 -2.19
C CYS A 96 4.35 -8.26 -2.05
N LEU A 97 3.92 -7.25 -1.29
CA LEU A 97 4.71 -6.07 -0.96
C LEU A 97 6.00 -6.41 -0.20
N LEU A 98 5.96 -7.35 0.74
CA LEU A 98 7.11 -7.77 1.52
C LEU A 98 8.15 -8.52 0.67
N PHE A 99 7.69 -9.44 -0.19
CA PHE A 99 8.55 -10.18 -1.11
C PHE A 99 9.12 -9.29 -2.21
N GLY A 100 8.31 -8.37 -2.74
CA GLY A 100 8.65 -7.51 -3.87
C GLY A 100 8.84 -8.30 -5.18
N GLY A 101 8.93 -7.59 -6.30
CA GLY A 101 9.27 -8.17 -7.60
C GLY A 101 10.78 -8.32 -7.82
N ALA A 102 11.18 -8.55 -9.07
CA ALA A 102 12.57 -8.59 -9.48
C ALA A 102 13.02 -7.21 -9.98
N ARG A 103 14.20 -6.75 -9.53
CA ARG A 103 14.82 -5.56 -10.12
C ARG A 103 15.53 -5.99 -11.40
N LYS A 104 15.30 -5.26 -12.49
CA LYS A 104 15.91 -5.54 -13.79
C LYS A 104 16.77 -4.35 -14.19
N ASN A 105 18.05 -4.60 -14.42
CA ASN A 105 18.95 -3.62 -15.01
C ASN A 105 19.05 -3.95 -16.49
N LEU A 106 18.59 -3.05 -17.35
CA LEU A 106 18.76 -3.20 -18.79
C LEU A 106 20.21 -2.90 -19.17
N PRO A 107 20.72 -3.46 -20.28
CA PRO A 107 22.04 -3.13 -20.81
C PRO A 107 22.18 -1.63 -21.13
N ASP A 108 21.07 -0.94 -21.41
CA ASP A 108 21.01 0.50 -21.67
C ASP A 108 21.17 1.38 -20.42
N GLY A 109 21.42 0.77 -19.24
CA GLY A 109 21.56 1.50 -17.98
C GLY A 109 20.25 1.93 -17.32
N VAL A 110 19.11 1.71 -17.99
CA VAL A 110 17.78 1.92 -17.41
C VAL A 110 17.52 0.87 -16.34
N LYS A 111 17.18 1.34 -15.13
CA LYS A 111 16.82 0.48 -14.00
C LYS A 111 15.32 0.39 -13.89
N LEU A 112 14.76 -0.80 -14.13
CA LEU A 112 13.37 -1.07 -13.84
C LEU A 112 13.19 -1.35 -12.36
N ARG A 113 12.27 -0.60 -11.78
CA ARG A 113 11.82 -0.80 -10.40
C ARG A 113 11.17 -2.17 -10.26
N GLY A 114 11.54 -2.91 -9.21
CA GLY A 114 10.91 -4.18 -8.80
C GLY A 114 10.00 -4.07 -7.58
N ASP A 115 10.06 -2.96 -6.84
CA ASP A 115 9.28 -2.79 -5.60
C ASP A 115 7.80 -2.52 -5.90
N ILE A 116 6.90 -3.05 -5.07
CA ILE A 116 5.44 -2.83 -5.20
C ILE A 116 5.03 -1.68 -4.27
N ASN A 117 3.95 -0.97 -4.61
CA ASN A 117 3.35 0.04 -3.74
C ASN A 117 1.87 -0.31 -3.55
N VAL A 118 1.43 -0.25 -2.30
CA VAL A 118 0.04 -0.55 -1.91
C VAL A 118 -0.56 0.67 -1.20
N LEU A 119 -1.77 1.03 -1.60
CA LEU A 119 -2.58 2.07 -0.96
C LEU A 119 -3.83 1.44 -0.36
N LEU A 120 -4.07 1.66 0.92
CA LEU A 120 -5.27 1.24 1.64
C LEU A 120 -6.14 2.47 1.91
N LEU A 121 -7.38 2.42 1.45
CA LEU A 121 -8.36 3.50 1.53
C LEU A 121 -9.59 3.04 2.30
N GLY A 122 -10.30 3.98 2.92
CA GLY A 122 -11.67 3.79 3.39
C GLY A 122 -11.85 4.13 4.87
N ASP A 123 -12.87 3.55 5.49
CA ASP A 123 -13.38 4.00 6.79
C ASP A 123 -12.38 3.83 7.95
N PRO A 124 -12.43 4.73 8.97
CA PRO A 124 -11.73 4.55 10.23
C PRO A 124 -12.22 3.27 10.92
N SER A 125 -11.42 2.73 11.84
CA SER A 125 -11.72 1.50 12.60
C SER A 125 -11.52 0.17 11.87
N THR A 126 -11.14 0.17 10.59
CA THR A 126 -10.88 -1.05 9.79
C THR A 126 -9.47 -1.67 9.97
N ALA A 127 -8.86 -1.50 11.15
CA ALA A 127 -7.52 -2.02 11.54
C ALA A 127 -6.34 -1.68 10.58
N LYS A 128 -6.47 -0.67 9.71
CA LYS A 128 -5.46 -0.29 8.70
C LYS A 128 -4.08 0.04 9.29
N SER A 129 -4.05 0.74 10.43
CA SER A 129 -2.80 1.19 11.07
C SER A 129 -2.06 0.11 11.85
N GLN A 130 -2.67 -1.06 12.07
CA GLN A 130 -2.08 -2.15 12.88
C GLN A 130 -1.32 -3.19 12.04
N LYS A 131 -1.26 -3.01 10.71
CA LYS A 131 -0.57 -3.91 9.77
C LYS A 131 0.94 -3.62 9.76
N THR A 132 1.63 -3.99 10.83
CA THR A 132 3.08 -3.75 10.94
C THR A 132 3.85 -4.84 10.21
N ALA A 133 4.57 -4.45 9.16
CA ALA A 133 5.57 -5.27 8.52
C ALA A 133 6.83 -5.39 9.38
N PRO A 134 7.51 -6.54 9.42
CA PRO A 134 8.60 -6.78 10.36
C PRO A 134 9.91 -6.03 10.06
N ILE A 135 10.01 -5.38 8.90
CA ILE A 135 11.08 -4.44 8.51
C ILE A 135 10.41 -3.20 7.91
N ALA A 136 9.58 -2.52 8.69
CA ALA A 136 8.97 -1.27 8.30
C ALA A 136 9.21 -0.20 9.35
N VAL A 137 9.56 0.99 8.88
CA VAL A 137 9.55 2.19 9.71
C VAL A 137 8.16 2.78 9.60
N TYR A 138 7.47 2.89 10.72
CA TYR A 138 6.16 3.54 10.77
C TYR A 138 6.35 5.04 10.98
N THR A 139 5.76 5.84 10.09
CA THR A 139 5.73 7.31 10.21
C THR A 139 4.33 7.82 9.95
N SER A 140 3.87 8.75 10.78
CA SER A 140 2.60 9.43 10.59
C SER A 140 2.80 10.75 9.85
N GLY A 141 1.97 11.02 8.84
CA GLY A 141 2.11 12.20 8.00
C GLY A 141 2.16 13.53 8.77
N LYS A 142 1.42 13.66 9.87
CA LYS A 142 1.38 14.90 10.68
C LYS A 142 2.57 15.06 11.65
N GLY A 143 3.19 13.95 12.05
CA GLY A 143 4.21 13.93 13.10
C GLY A 143 5.64 14.10 12.61
N SER A 144 5.83 14.25 11.29
CA SER A 144 7.15 14.20 10.70
C SER A 144 7.33 15.32 9.67
N SER A 145 8.47 16.01 9.74
CA SER A 145 8.80 17.20 8.94
C SER A 145 9.65 16.86 7.73
N ALA A 146 9.71 17.77 6.73
CA ALA A 146 10.47 17.61 5.47
C ALA A 146 11.88 17.11 5.67
N ALA A 147 12.60 17.82 6.53
CA ALA A 147 13.99 17.52 6.83
C ALA A 147 14.17 16.28 7.72
N GLY A 148 13.17 15.86 8.51
CA GLY A 148 13.25 14.66 9.35
C GLY A 148 12.94 13.36 8.62
N LEU A 149 12.39 13.48 7.40
CA LEU A 149 11.87 12.40 6.58
C LEU A 149 12.71 12.21 5.30
N THR A 150 13.20 13.30 4.71
CA THR A 150 14.31 13.23 3.74
C THR A 150 15.66 13.22 4.45
N ALA A 151 16.75 12.97 3.72
CA ALA A 151 18.08 13.10 4.32
C ALA A 151 18.38 14.58 4.63
N SER A 152 18.89 14.83 5.84
CA SER A 152 19.32 16.15 6.29
C SER A 152 20.82 16.28 6.09
N VAL A 153 21.24 17.42 5.55
CA VAL A 153 22.65 17.77 5.46
C VAL A 153 23.00 18.52 6.74
N ILE A 154 23.80 17.89 7.60
CA ILE A 154 24.34 18.49 8.81
C ILE A 154 25.82 18.74 8.59
N ARG A 155 26.27 19.94 8.94
CA ARG A 155 27.69 20.26 8.94
C ARG A 155 28.27 19.89 10.30
N ASP A 156 29.25 19.01 10.32
CA ASP A 156 29.96 18.72 11.55
C ASP A 156 30.84 19.91 11.95
N SER A 157 30.75 20.30 13.22
CA SER A 157 31.49 21.43 13.78
C SER A 157 32.98 21.13 13.93
N SER A 158 33.37 19.85 14.02
CA SER A 158 34.76 19.44 14.27
C SER A 158 35.57 19.28 12.97
N SER A 159 35.02 18.57 11.98
CA SER A 159 35.69 18.29 10.70
C SER A 159 35.37 19.33 9.61
N ARG A 160 34.36 20.20 9.82
CA ARG A 160 33.75 21.08 8.80
C ARG A 160 33.20 20.33 7.58
N GLU A 161 33.20 19.01 7.59
CA GLU A 161 32.61 18.18 6.55
C GLU A 161 31.09 18.16 6.68
N PHE A 162 30.42 17.98 5.55
CA PHE A 162 28.98 17.82 5.50
C PHE A 162 28.67 16.33 5.59
N TYR A 163 27.97 15.94 6.64
CA TYR A 163 27.44 14.59 6.81
C TYR A 163 25.97 14.61 6.43
N LEU A 164 25.54 13.59 5.70
CA LEU A 164 24.13 13.33 5.53
C LEU A 164 23.66 12.42 6.67
N GLU A 165 22.85 12.98 7.56
CA GLU A 165 22.07 12.18 8.50
C GLU A 165 20.69 11.92 7.89
N GLY A 166 20.36 10.64 7.76
CA GLY A 166 19.07 10.19 7.27
C GLY A 166 18.84 8.75 7.68
N ALA A 167 17.96 8.55 8.66
CA ALA A 167 17.51 7.24 9.10
C ALA A 167 16.53 6.67 8.08
N ILE A 168 17.04 6.27 6.91
CA ILE A 168 16.24 5.87 5.74
C ILE A 168 15.44 7.07 5.22
N VAL A 169 15.51 7.23 3.90
CA VAL A 169 14.66 8.14 3.13
C VAL A 169 13.19 7.77 3.37
N LEU A 170 12.54 8.41 4.33
CA LEU A 170 11.15 8.16 4.68
C LEU A 170 10.38 9.46 4.55
N PHE A 171 9.79 9.75 3.39
CA PHE A 171 8.49 10.41 3.17
C PHE A 171 8.10 11.73 3.83
N THR A 172 8.51 12.86 3.25
CA THR A 172 7.67 14.08 3.29
C THR A 172 6.86 14.35 2.04
N TRP A 173 5.57 14.55 2.33
CA TRP A 173 4.55 15.33 1.65
C TRP A 173 4.75 15.63 0.17
N ARG A 174 3.95 14.88 -0.60
CA ARG A 174 3.64 14.99 -2.03
C ARG A 174 4.86 15.04 -2.95
N VAL A 175 5.71 16.06 -2.98
CA VAL A 175 6.69 16.24 -4.08
C VAL A 175 7.82 15.19 -4.05
N ALA A 176 8.47 15.00 -2.89
CA ALA A 176 9.56 14.02 -2.77
C ALA A 176 9.08 12.56 -2.93
N ILE A 177 7.82 12.30 -2.57
CA ILE A 177 7.14 11.00 -2.76
C ILE A 177 7.02 10.66 -4.25
N HIS A 178 6.69 11.64 -5.09
CA HIS A 178 6.54 11.40 -6.52
C HIS A 178 7.88 10.95 -7.12
N GLU A 179 8.98 11.61 -6.76
CA GLU A 179 10.32 11.26 -7.25
C GLU A 179 10.75 9.88 -6.72
N ALA A 180 10.69 9.69 -5.40
CA ALA A 180 11.10 8.45 -4.75
C ALA A 180 10.32 7.23 -5.25
N MET A 181 8.99 7.33 -5.41
CA MET A 181 8.19 6.21 -5.89
C MET A 181 8.47 5.88 -7.37
N LYS A 182 8.80 6.86 -8.22
CA LYS A 182 8.98 6.59 -9.66
C LYS A 182 10.39 6.20 -10.01
N GLN A 183 11.38 6.91 -9.48
CA GLN A 183 12.79 6.73 -9.86
C GLN A 183 13.58 5.95 -8.80
N GLN A 184 13.01 5.73 -7.60
CA GLN A 184 13.73 5.13 -6.46
C GLN A 184 14.99 5.92 -6.12
N THR A 185 15.02 7.19 -6.46
CA THR A 185 16.11 8.11 -6.18
C THR A 185 15.52 9.40 -5.65
N ILE A 186 16.24 10.05 -4.75
CA ILE A 186 15.94 11.39 -4.29
C ILE A 186 17.14 12.25 -4.60
N SER A 187 16.92 13.26 -5.44
CA SER A 187 17.87 14.32 -5.68
C SER A 187 17.80 15.35 -4.54
N ILE A 188 18.96 15.65 -3.95
CA ILE A 188 19.12 16.67 -2.92
C ILE A 188 20.07 17.72 -3.47
N ALA A 189 19.57 18.96 -3.55
CA ALA A 189 20.33 20.14 -3.91
C ALA A 189 20.24 21.16 -2.76
N LYS A 190 21.13 21.05 -1.77
CA LYS A 190 21.12 21.94 -0.58
C LYS A 190 22.54 22.21 -0.10
N ALA A 191 22.78 23.41 0.43
CA ALA A 191 24.07 23.82 0.99
C ALA A 191 25.27 23.62 0.05
N GLY A 192 25.07 23.79 -1.27
CA GLY A 192 26.11 23.60 -2.28
C GLY A 192 26.39 22.13 -2.65
N ILE A 193 25.64 21.18 -2.10
CA ILE A 193 25.76 19.76 -2.40
C ILE A 193 24.61 19.36 -3.32
N THR A 194 24.96 18.86 -4.51
CA THR A 194 24.04 18.20 -5.45
C THR A 194 24.34 16.71 -5.45
N THR A 195 23.54 15.94 -4.71
CA THR A 195 23.71 14.48 -4.62
C THR A 195 22.40 13.77 -4.91
N VAL A 196 22.49 12.59 -5.50
CA VAL A 196 21.34 11.72 -5.73
C VAL A 196 21.48 10.51 -4.82
N LEU A 197 20.54 10.37 -3.87
CA LEU A 197 20.48 9.23 -2.98
C LEU A 197 19.53 8.18 -3.54
N ASN A 198 19.92 6.91 -3.46
CA ASN A 198 19.03 5.81 -3.84
C ASN A 198 18.07 5.50 -2.68
N SER A 199 16.77 5.61 -2.91
CA SER A 199 15.72 5.22 -1.97
C SER A 199 15.11 3.90 -2.42
N ARG A 200 15.61 2.80 -1.85
CA ARG A 200 15.08 1.45 -2.08
C ARG A 200 13.97 1.15 -1.09
N THR A 201 12.83 1.82 -1.26
CA THR A 201 11.68 1.68 -0.36
C THR A 201 10.44 1.25 -1.13
N SER A 202 9.71 0.29 -0.55
CA SER A 202 8.34 -0.03 -0.94
C SER A 202 7.40 0.74 -0.03
N VAL A 203 6.34 1.33 -0.58
CA VAL A 203 5.44 2.20 0.19
C VAL A 203 4.13 1.47 0.45
N LEU A 204 3.79 1.33 1.73
CA LEU A 204 2.44 1.04 2.19
C LEU A 204 1.83 2.34 2.71
N ALA A 205 0.82 2.85 2.02
CA ALA A 205 0.11 4.03 2.43
C ALA A 205 -1.28 3.64 2.94
N ALA A 206 -1.71 4.25 4.04
CA ALA A 206 -3.09 4.19 4.51
C ALA A 206 -3.66 5.61 4.50
N ALA A 207 -4.83 5.79 3.92
CA ALA A 207 -5.54 7.06 3.91
C ALA A 207 -7.02 6.86 4.23
N ASN A 208 -7.58 7.86 4.91
CA ASN A 208 -8.98 7.91 5.28
C ASN A 208 -9.68 8.95 4.40
N PRO A 209 -10.96 8.74 4.05
CA PRO A 209 -11.75 9.75 3.36
C PRO A 209 -11.90 11.00 4.26
N PRO A 210 -11.93 12.21 3.68
CA PRO A 210 -12.01 13.46 4.46
C PRO A 210 -13.34 13.58 5.22
N SER A 211 -14.41 12.98 4.70
CA SER A 211 -15.72 12.87 5.35
C SER A 211 -15.79 11.84 6.47
N GLY A 212 -14.72 11.10 6.74
CA GLY A 212 -14.68 10.02 7.72
C GLY A 212 -15.39 8.74 7.26
N ARG A 213 -16.39 8.80 6.39
CA ARG A 213 -16.95 7.63 5.70
C ARG A 213 -16.82 7.76 4.19
N TYR A 214 -16.63 6.62 3.53
CA TYR A 214 -16.69 6.53 2.07
C TYR A 214 -18.11 6.80 1.59
N ASP A 215 -18.29 7.76 0.68
CA ASP A 215 -19.59 8.12 0.11
C ASP A 215 -19.70 7.51 -1.30
N ASP A 216 -20.47 6.42 -1.43
CA ASP A 216 -20.66 5.72 -2.72
C ASP A 216 -21.34 6.59 -3.79
N LEU A 217 -21.92 7.73 -3.40
CA LEU A 217 -22.59 8.66 -4.31
C LEU A 217 -21.62 9.66 -4.95
N LYS A 218 -20.38 9.74 -4.44
CA LYS A 218 -19.33 10.59 -4.99
C LYS A 218 -18.35 9.76 -5.81
N THR A 219 -17.71 10.42 -6.76
CA THR A 219 -16.61 9.82 -7.51
C THR A 219 -15.48 9.43 -6.56
N ALA A 220 -14.70 8.40 -6.92
CA ALA A 220 -13.55 8.00 -6.12
C ALA A 220 -12.52 9.15 -6.01
N GLU A 221 -12.43 10.04 -6.99
CA GLU A 221 -11.55 11.23 -6.92
C GLU A 221 -12.04 12.23 -5.85
N ASP A 222 -13.35 12.49 -5.76
CA ASP A 222 -13.88 13.41 -4.74
C ASP A 222 -13.90 12.80 -3.33
N ASN A 223 -14.00 11.47 -3.24
CA ASN A 223 -13.90 10.73 -1.99
C ASN A 223 -12.49 10.76 -1.38
N PHE A 224 -11.45 11.04 -2.18
CA PHE A 224 -10.07 11.03 -1.72
C PHE A 224 -9.32 12.30 -2.13
N ASP A 225 -8.80 13.08 -1.16
CA ASP A 225 -7.97 14.27 -1.43
C ASP A 225 -6.54 13.93 -1.91
N LEU A 226 -6.44 13.08 -2.93
CA LEU A 226 -5.21 12.67 -3.58
C LEU A 226 -5.28 13.02 -5.07
N ARG A 227 -4.21 13.66 -5.56
CA ARG A 227 -4.06 13.92 -7.00
C ARG A 227 -3.97 12.60 -7.75
N THR A 228 -4.61 12.52 -8.92
CA THR A 228 -4.54 11.37 -9.85
C THR A 228 -3.10 10.96 -10.22
N THR A 229 -2.15 11.90 -10.16
CA THR A 229 -0.71 11.67 -10.37
C THR A 229 -0.05 10.80 -9.30
N ILE A 230 -0.63 10.72 -8.10
CA ILE A 230 -0.19 9.86 -6.99
C ILE A 230 -0.88 8.50 -7.10
N LEU A 231 -2.19 8.48 -7.33
CA LEU A 231 -2.98 7.25 -7.46
C LEU A 231 -2.43 6.34 -8.55
N SER A 232 -2.08 6.90 -9.71
CA SER A 232 -1.44 6.15 -10.82
C SER A 232 -0.07 5.53 -10.48
N ARG A 233 0.59 5.94 -9.39
CA ARG A 233 1.89 5.41 -8.94
C ARG A 233 1.76 4.29 -7.91
N PHE A 234 0.58 4.08 -7.37
CA PHE A 234 0.29 2.92 -6.54
C PHE A 234 -0.07 1.75 -7.45
N GLY A 235 0.54 0.59 -7.21
CA GLY A 235 0.29 -0.59 -8.02
C GLY A 235 -1.03 -1.26 -7.65
N LEU A 236 -1.36 -1.26 -6.37
CA LEU A 236 -2.60 -1.80 -5.82
C LEU A 236 -3.26 -0.74 -4.94
N ILE A 237 -4.55 -0.51 -5.17
CA ILE A 237 -5.38 0.42 -4.40
C ILE A 237 -6.51 -0.40 -3.82
N PHE A 238 -6.61 -0.52 -2.50
CA PHE A 238 -7.69 -1.24 -1.84
C PHE A 238 -8.66 -0.25 -1.20
N ILE A 239 -9.94 -0.35 -1.56
CA ILE A 239 -11.00 0.30 -0.81
C ILE A 239 -11.53 -0.70 0.23
N VAL A 240 -11.37 -0.37 1.50
CA VAL A 240 -11.88 -1.16 2.63
C VAL A 240 -13.02 -0.36 3.25
N LYS A 241 -14.25 -0.81 2.95
CA LYS A 241 -15.49 -0.27 3.49
C LYS A 241 -15.94 -1.10 4.69
N ASP A 242 -16.47 -0.44 5.71
CA ASP A 242 -17.06 -1.11 6.86
C ASP A 242 -18.56 -1.33 6.61
N VAL A 243 -18.90 -2.50 6.05
CA VAL A 243 -20.30 -2.88 5.81
C VAL A 243 -20.80 -3.66 7.01
N SER A 244 -21.76 -3.09 7.75
CA SER A 244 -22.37 -3.73 8.91
C SER A 244 -23.19 -4.95 8.49
N LEU A 245 -22.64 -6.15 8.68
CA LEU A 245 -23.30 -7.42 8.40
C LEU A 245 -23.31 -8.27 9.67
N TYR A 246 -24.48 -8.66 10.15
CA TYR A 246 -24.63 -9.37 11.43
C TYR A 246 -23.75 -10.62 11.53
N ASP A 247 -23.69 -11.43 10.48
CA ASP A 247 -22.90 -12.65 10.46
C ASP A 247 -21.39 -12.39 10.49
N GLN A 248 -20.92 -11.37 9.75
CA GLN A 248 -19.50 -11.00 9.75
C GLN A 248 -19.09 -10.38 11.09
N ASP A 249 -19.93 -9.51 11.65
CA ASP A 249 -19.70 -8.88 12.95
C ASP A 249 -19.60 -9.91 14.07
N LYS A 250 -20.45 -10.95 14.05
CA LYS A 250 -20.38 -12.06 15.00
C LYS A 250 -19.04 -12.79 14.93
N ILE A 251 -18.56 -13.07 13.72
CA ILE A 251 -17.28 -13.78 13.52
C ILE A 251 -16.13 -12.87 13.96
N ILE A 252 -16.12 -11.60 13.54
CA ILE A 252 -15.11 -10.61 13.93
C ILE A 252 -15.07 -10.46 15.44
N ALA A 253 -16.22 -10.27 16.10
CA ALA A 253 -16.31 -10.16 17.55
C ALA A 253 -15.79 -11.42 18.24
N SER A 254 -16.17 -12.61 17.77
CA SER A 254 -15.67 -13.87 18.31
C SER A 254 -14.14 -13.99 18.20
N HIS A 255 -13.56 -13.51 17.09
CA HIS A 255 -12.12 -13.52 16.87
C HIS A 255 -11.41 -12.49 17.77
N ILE A 256 -11.93 -11.27 17.88
CA ILE A 256 -11.39 -10.22 18.76
C ILE A 256 -11.40 -10.71 20.22
N ILE A 257 -12.49 -11.30 20.68
CA ILE A 257 -12.59 -11.87 22.03
C ILE A 257 -11.55 -12.98 22.24
N LYS A 258 -11.38 -13.89 21.24
CA LYS A 258 -10.34 -14.93 21.28
C LYS A 258 -8.94 -14.34 21.34
N VAL A 259 -8.63 -13.31 20.56
CA VAL A 259 -7.32 -12.64 20.56
C VAL A 259 -7.07 -11.96 21.91
N HIS A 260 -8.06 -11.25 22.47
CA HIS A 260 -7.93 -10.63 23.79
C HIS A 260 -7.81 -11.65 24.94
N SER A 261 -8.55 -12.76 24.87
CA SER A 261 -8.47 -13.85 25.85
C SER A 261 -7.15 -14.61 25.74
N SER A 262 -6.68 -14.89 24.52
CA SER A 262 -5.41 -15.58 24.27
C SER A 262 -4.19 -14.68 24.47
N ALA A 263 -4.30 -13.35 24.41
CA ALA A 263 -3.19 -12.45 24.71
C ALA A 263 -2.66 -12.62 26.15
N GLN A 264 -3.53 -13.02 27.10
CA GLN A 264 -3.11 -13.38 28.46
C GLN A 264 -2.45 -14.77 28.54
N ALA A 265 -2.73 -15.67 27.59
CA ALA A 265 -2.11 -17.00 27.50
C ALA A 265 -0.81 -17.01 26.65
N ALA A 266 -0.71 -16.13 25.64
CA ALA A 266 0.39 -16.05 24.69
C ALA A 266 1.64 -15.34 25.24
N SER A 267 1.53 -14.64 26.38
CA SER A 267 2.68 -14.11 27.12
C SER A 267 3.63 -15.22 27.63
N GLY A 268 3.22 -16.50 27.59
CA GLY A 268 4.06 -17.66 27.88
C GLY A 268 4.57 -18.46 26.68
N ASP A 269 4.11 -18.18 25.44
CA ASP A 269 4.36 -19.08 24.30
C ASP A 269 5.54 -18.63 23.42
N ILE A 270 6.69 -19.27 23.62
CA ILE A 270 7.93 -19.13 22.82
C ILE A 270 7.70 -19.43 21.31
N ARG A 271 6.59 -20.12 20.97
CA ARG A 271 6.25 -20.55 19.60
C ARG A 271 5.90 -19.39 18.67
N ALA A 272 5.13 -18.40 19.12
CA ALA A 272 4.77 -17.25 18.29
C ALA A 272 5.99 -16.39 17.90
N SER A 273 6.97 -16.27 18.81
CA SER A 273 8.24 -15.58 18.53
C SER A 273 9.14 -16.35 17.57
N LYS A 274 9.14 -17.70 17.63
CA LYS A 274 9.83 -18.53 16.63
C LYS A 274 9.19 -18.42 15.25
N GLU A 275 7.86 -18.33 15.19
CA GLU A 275 7.09 -18.21 13.95
C GLU A 275 7.33 -16.89 13.21
N GLU A 276 7.31 -15.76 13.94
CA GLU A 276 7.57 -14.46 13.33
C GLU A 276 9.02 -14.30 12.86
N ASN A 277 9.97 -14.99 13.51
CA ASN A 277 11.38 -14.94 13.15
C ASN A 277 11.73 -15.77 11.90
N TRP A 278 11.08 -16.92 11.65
CA TRP A 278 11.36 -17.68 10.42
C TRP A 278 10.80 -16.99 9.17
N LEU A 279 9.61 -16.39 9.25
CA LEU A 279 9.01 -15.70 8.09
C LEU A 279 9.88 -14.50 7.65
N LYS A 280 10.44 -13.76 8.61
CA LYS A 280 11.41 -12.67 8.33
C LYS A 280 12.63 -13.18 7.58
N ARG A 281 13.22 -14.28 8.06
CA ARG A 281 14.40 -14.90 7.42
C ARG A 281 14.04 -15.48 6.05
N TYR A 282 12.85 -16.06 5.89
CA TYR A 282 12.35 -16.58 4.63
C TYR A 282 12.16 -15.47 3.59
N ILE A 283 11.52 -14.35 3.97
CA ILE A 283 11.35 -13.18 3.08
C ILE A 283 12.71 -12.64 2.64
N GLN A 284 13.66 -12.49 3.58
CA GLN A 284 15.02 -12.03 3.26
C GLN A 284 15.73 -12.99 2.29
N TYR A 285 15.63 -14.29 2.54
CA TYR A 285 16.21 -15.34 1.68
C TYR A 285 15.60 -15.33 0.27
N CYS A 286 14.28 -15.25 0.16
CA CYS A 286 13.61 -15.15 -1.14
C CYS A 286 14.07 -13.89 -1.88
N ARG A 287 14.27 -12.77 -1.17
CA ARG A 287 14.72 -11.49 -1.74
C ARG A 287 16.13 -11.52 -2.29
N SER A 288 17.06 -12.22 -1.62
CA SER A 288 18.45 -12.32 -2.06
C SER A 288 18.63 -13.34 -3.20
N GLU A 289 17.95 -14.48 -3.11
CA GLU A 289 18.24 -15.61 -4.00
C GLU A 289 17.38 -15.62 -5.27
N CYS A 290 16.12 -15.24 -5.16
CA CYS A 290 15.13 -15.45 -6.20
C CYS A 290 14.85 -14.18 -7.01
N HIS A 291 15.18 -14.24 -8.30
CA HIS A 291 14.95 -13.18 -9.29
C HIS A 291 14.11 -13.77 -10.45
N PRO A 292 12.78 -13.82 -10.30
CA PRO A 292 11.94 -14.47 -11.30
C PRO A 292 11.86 -13.68 -12.61
N HIS A 293 11.75 -14.41 -13.71
CA HIS A 293 11.41 -13.87 -15.02
C HIS A 293 10.08 -14.46 -15.53
N LEU A 294 9.41 -13.73 -16.43
CA LEU A 294 8.14 -14.18 -16.98
C LEU A 294 8.39 -15.26 -18.03
N SER A 295 7.59 -16.33 -17.98
CA SER A 295 7.50 -17.31 -19.06
C SER A 295 6.81 -16.71 -20.29
N GLU A 296 7.13 -17.21 -21.48
CA GLU A 296 6.52 -16.75 -22.74
C GLU A 296 5.00 -16.90 -22.73
N ALA A 297 4.51 -18.01 -22.19
CA ALA A 297 3.10 -18.30 -22.04
C ALA A 297 2.40 -17.29 -21.09
N ALA A 298 3.05 -16.95 -19.97
CA ALA A 298 2.58 -15.89 -19.08
C ALA A 298 2.57 -14.50 -19.74
N CYS A 299 3.55 -14.19 -20.60
CA CYS A 299 3.59 -12.94 -21.34
C CYS A 299 2.40 -12.80 -22.32
N ALA A 300 2.11 -13.86 -23.08
CA ALA A 300 0.98 -13.87 -24.02
C ALA A 300 -0.36 -13.66 -23.29
N LYS A 301 -0.56 -14.39 -22.18
CA LYS A 301 -1.76 -14.25 -21.34
C LYS A 301 -1.91 -12.84 -20.77
N LEU A 302 -0.84 -12.30 -20.20
CA LEU A 302 -0.83 -10.96 -19.60
C LEU A 302 -1.11 -9.86 -20.64
N GLN A 303 -0.64 -10.03 -21.89
CA GLN A 303 -0.95 -9.13 -22.99
C GLN A 303 -2.45 -9.14 -23.35
N SER A 304 -3.04 -10.33 -23.51
CA SER A 304 -4.47 -10.47 -23.81
C SER A 304 -5.32 -9.85 -22.71
N ASP A 305 -5.08 -10.26 -21.46
CA ASP A 305 -5.85 -9.83 -20.31
C ASP A 305 -5.79 -8.31 -20.07
N TYR A 306 -4.62 -7.69 -20.29
CA TYR A 306 -4.47 -6.23 -20.17
C TYR A 306 -5.21 -5.47 -21.28
N VAL A 307 -5.20 -5.98 -22.51
CA VAL A 307 -5.96 -5.38 -23.62
C VAL A 307 -7.46 -5.46 -23.35
N ASP A 308 -7.93 -6.58 -22.83
CA ASP A 308 -9.33 -6.79 -22.50
C ASP A 308 -9.80 -5.85 -21.38
N ILE A 309 -9.03 -5.71 -20.30
CA ILE A 309 -9.32 -4.73 -19.22
C ILE A 309 -9.41 -3.30 -19.78
N ARG A 310 -8.49 -2.93 -20.67
CA ARG A 310 -8.49 -1.58 -21.26
C ARG A 310 -9.66 -1.38 -22.23
N ARG A 311 -10.10 -2.43 -22.92
CA ARG A 311 -11.27 -2.40 -23.81
C ARG A 311 -12.54 -2.20 -23.00
N GLU A 312 -12.73 -2.99 -21.94
CA GLU A 312 -13.88 -2.93 -21.03
C GLU A 312 -14.04 -1.52 -20.43
N MET A 313 -12.95 -0.94 -19.93
CA MET A 313 -12.99 0.42 -19.37
C MET A 313 -13.29 1.52 -20.39
N ARG A 314 -12.86 1.36 -21.64
CA ARG A 314 -13.21 2.29 -22.73
C ARG A 314 -14.69 2.19 -23.09
N GLN A 315 -15.23 0.97 -23.10
CA GLN A 315 -16.66 0.75 -23.34
C GLN A 315 -17.48 1.41 -22.23
N GLN A 316 -17.11 1.18 -20.97
CA GLN A 316 -17.77 1.81 -19.82
C GLN A 316 -17.72 3.34 -19.90
N ALA A 317 -16.55 3.93 -20.20
CA ALA A 317 -16.43 5.39 -20.33
C ALA A 317 -17.27 5.97 -21.49
N ASN A 318 -17.43 5.23 -22.59
CA ASN A 318 -18.28 5.64 -23.71
C ASN A 318 -19.77 5.54 -23.36
N GLU A 319 -20.17 4.54 -22.55
CA GLU A 319 -21.55 4.32 -22.12
C GLU A 319 -22.00 5.31 -21.04
N THR A 320 -21.13 5.62 -20.08
CA THR A 320 -21.44 6.57 -18.99
C THR A 320 -21.15 8.02 -19.38
N GLY A 321 -20.34 8.26 -20.41
CA GLY A 321 -19.89 9.61 -20.80
C GLY A 321 -18.90 10.24 -19.81
N GLU A 322 -18.53 9.54 -18.75
CA GLU A 322 -17.60 9.99 -17.71
C GLU A 322 -16.32 9.18 -17.75
N ALA A 323 -15.19 9.86 -17.60
CA ALA A 323 -13.89 9.20 -17.51
C ALA A 323 -13.80 8.41 -16.20
N ALA A 324 -13.21 7.21 -16.27
CA ALA A 324 -12.93 6.43 -15.07
C ALA A 324 -12.04 7.24 -14.10
N ALA A 325 -12.40 7.22 -12.82
CA ALA A 325 -11.70 7.93 -11.74
C ALA A 325 -10.21 7.55 -11.60
N ILE A 326 -9.78 6.41 -12.18
CA ILE A 326 -8.40 5.97 -12.19
C ILE A 326 -8.05 5.53 -13.62
N PRO A 327 -7.20 6.28 -14.36
CA PRO A 327 -6.82 5.90 -15.71
C PRO A 327 -5.91 4.67 -15.69
N ILE A 328 -6.28 3.64 -16.46
CA ILE A 328 -5.44 2.46 -16.69
C ILE A 328 -4.32 2.83 -17.67
N THR A 329 -3.12 3.00 -17.14
CA THR A 329 -1.90 3.32 -17.90
C THR A 329 -0.94 2.14 -17.93
N ALA A 330 0.11 2.24 -18.74
CA ALA A 330 1.20 1.26 -18.76
C ALA A 330 1.84 1.02 -17.37
N MET A 331 1.69 1.97 -16.43
CA MET A 331 2.15 1.78 -15.06
C MET A 331 1.42 0.65 -14.33
N GLN A 332 0.15 0.39 -14.66
CA GLN A 332 -0.60 -0.71 -14.08
C GLN A 332 -0.20 -2.05 -14.67
N LEU A 333 0.19 -2.08 -15.95
CA LEU A 333 0.82 -3.26 -16.55
C LEU A 333 2.11 -3.62 -15.81
N GLU A 334 2.98 -2.64 -15.56
CA GLU A 334 4.19 -2.85 -14.76
C GLU A 334 3.88 -3.33 -13.33
N ALA A 335 2.80 -2.85 -12.71
CA ALA A 335 2.38 -3.30 -11.40
C ALA A 335 1.95 -4.77 -11.39
N ILE A 336 1.17 -5.19 -12.40
CA ILE A 336 0.75 -6.60 -12.56
C ILE A 336 1.97 -7.51 -12.79
N ILE A 337 2.93 -7.07 -13.61
CA ILE A 337 4.20 -7.78 -13.83
C ILE A 337 4.96 -7.99 -12.50
N ARG A 338 5.11 -6.93 -11.70
CA ARG A 338 5.77 -7.02 -10.38
C ARG A 338 5.02 -7.92 -9.41
N LEU A 339 3.69 -7.89 -9.44
CA LEU A 339 2.85 -8.74 -8.60
C LEU A 339 3.04 -10.22 -8.96
N ASN A 340 3.02 -10.54 -10.25
CA ASN A 340 3.30 -11.87 -10.76
C ASN A 340 4.70 -12.37 -10.32
N GLU A 341 5.72 -11.54 -10.52
CA GLU A 341 7.09 -11.84 -10.04
C GLU A 341 7.12 -12.07 -8.53
N SER A 342 6.40 -11.28 -7.72
CA SER A 342 6.35 -11.48 -6.27
C SER A 342 5.67 -12.79 -5.84
N LEU A 343 4.65 -13.23 -6.58
CA LEU A 343 3.97 -14.52 -6.35
C LEU A 343 4.89 -15.69 -6.66
N ALA A 344 5.61 -15.65 -7.79
CA ALA A 344 6.62 -16.63 -8.14
C ALA A 344 7.76 -16.66 -7.10
N LYS A 345 8.19 -15.48 -6.64
CA LYS A 345 9.23 -15.31 -5.63
C LYS A 345 8.85 -15.90 -4.26
N MET A 346 7.59 -15.79 -3.87
CA MET A 346 7.08 -16.40 -2.63
C MET A 346 7.15 -17.94 -2.66
N LYS A 347 7.01 -18.53 -3.85
CA LYS A 347 7.19 -19.98 -4.11
C LYS A 347 8.64 -20.40 -4.33
N LEU A 348 9.61 -19.48 -4.19
CA LEU A 348 11.02 -19.69 -4.60
C LEU A 348 11.19 -20.14 -6.07
N SER A 349 10.23 -19.80 -6.94
CA SER A 349 10.33 -20.12 -8.37
C SER A 349 11.06 -19.01 -9.12
N HIS A 350 12.05 -19.40 -9.94
CA HIS A 350 12.74 -18.48 -10.85
C HIS A 350 11.94 -18.15 -12.13
N VAL A 351 10.83 -18.85 -12.36
CA VAL A 351 9.96 -18.64 -13.53
C VAL A 351 8.54 -18.35 -13.06
N ALA A 352 7.98 -17.24 -13.52
CA ALA A 352 6.59 -16.87 -13.29
C ALA A 352 5.68 -17.54 -14.33
N THR A 353 4.70 -18.29 -13.84
CA THR A 353 3.80 -19.12 -14.65
C THR A 353 2.49 -18.40 -14.96
N GLU A 354 1.69 -18.95 -15.88
CA GLU A 354 0.34 -18.42 -16.16
C GLU A 354 -0.60 -18.48 -14.94
N SER A 355 -0.39 -19.43 -14.03
CA SER A 355 -1.17 -19.54 -12.80
C SER A 355 -0.97 -18.31 -11.91
N ASP A 356 0.27 -17.81 -11.85
CA ASP A 356 0.65 -16.62 -11.08
C ASP A 356 0.07 -15.35 -11.71
N VAL A 357 0.03 -15.25 -13.05
CA VAL A 357 -0.66 -14.16 -13.78
C VAL A 357 -2.14 -14.12 -13.40
N THR A 358 -2.79 -15.28 -13.37
CA THR A 358 -4.23 -15.37 -13.12
C THR A 358 -4.57 -14.87 -11.71
N GLU A 359 -3.80 -15.27 -10.70
CA GLU A 359 -3.98 -14.79 -9.33
C GLU A 359 -3.60 -13.31 -9.17
N ALA A 360 -2.53 -12.85 -9.83
CA ALA A 360 -2.16 -11.44 -9.85
C ALA A 360 -3.27 -10.57 -10.46
N LEU A 361 -3.88 -11.02 -11.56
CA LEU A 361 -4.99 -10.34 -12.20
C LEU A 361 -6.25 -10.34 -11.34
N ARG A 362 -6.54 -11.46 -10.67
CA ARG A 362 -7.66 -11.54 -9.71
C ARG A 362 -7.49 -10.50 -8.60
N LEU A 363 -6.30 -10.43 -7.99
CA LEU A 363 -5.98 -9.43 -6.97
C LEU A 363 -6.09 -8.01 -7.52
N PHE A 364 -5.59 -7.77 -8.74
CA PHE A 364 -5.65 -6.46 -9.39
C PHE A 364 -7.10 -6.01 -9.69
N LYS A 365 -7.95 -6.94 -10.14
CA LYS A 365 -9.37 -6.67 -10.39
C LYS A 365 -10.10 -6.30 -9.10
N VAL A 366 -9.91 -7.09 -8.04
CA VAL A 366 -10.51 -6.85 -6.72
C VAL A 366 -10.07 -5.53 -6.11
N CYS A 367 -8.84 -5.07 -6.35
CA CYS A 367 -8.38 -3.81 -5.77
C CYS A 367 -8.72 -2.60 -6.66
N THR A 368 -8.27 -2.62 -7.91
CA THR A 368 -8.23 -1.42 -8.75
C THR A 368 -9.50 -1.25 -9.57
N MET A 369 -10.12 -2.33 -10.06
CA MET A 369 -11.38 -2.22 -10.81
C MET A 369 -12.51 -1.89 -9.86
N ASP A 370 -12.52 -2.51 -8.68
CA ASP A 370 -13.42 -2.15 -7.60
C ASP A 370 -13.36 -0.65 -7.30
N ALA A 371 -12.15 -0.09 -7.18
CA ALA A 371 -11.93 1.33 -6.95
C ALA A 371 -12.30 2.24 -8.14
N ALA A 372 -12.00 1.81 -9.37
CA ALA A 372 -12.32 2.57 -10.58
C ALA A 372 -13.83 2.62 -10.85
N CYS A 373 -14.54 1.52 -10.57
CA CYS A 373 -16.00 1.43 -10.70
C CYS A 373 -16.74 1.99 -9.47
N SER A 374 -16.06 2.18 -8.33
CA SER A 374 -16.62 2.71 -7.07
C SER A 374 -17.07 4.18 -7.10
N GLY A 375 -17.04 4.84 -8.27
CA GLY A 375 -17.51 6.21 -8.41
C GLY A 375 -18.90 6.36 -9.02
N ILE A 376 -19.42 5.31 -9.70
CA ILE A 376 -20.67 5.42 -10.46
C ILE A 376 -21.32 4.03 -10.51
N ASN A 377 -22.46 3.88 -9.83
CA ASN A 377 -23.50 2.88 -10.12
C ASN A 377 -23.27 1.36 -9.97
N GLN A 378 -22.26 0.80 -9.28
CA GLN A 378 -22.16 -0.69 -9.28
C GLN A 378 -21.86 -1.42 -7.96
N HIS A 379 -21.63 -0.74 -6.83
CA HIS A 379 -21.38 -1.43 -5.53
C HIS A 379 -22.59 -1.63 -4.63
N ILE A 380 -23.68 -2.03 -5.25
CA ILE A 380 -24.53 -3.10 -4.74
C ILE A 380 -24.77 -3.92 -6.00
N HIS A 381 -24.77 -5.26 -5.94
CA HIS A 381 -25.35 -6.08 -6.99
C HIS A 381 -26.66 -5.43 -7.46
N ILE A 382 -26.64 -4.67 -8.55
CA ILE A 382 -27.85 -4.20 -9.18
C ILE A 382 -28.31 -5.46 -9.89
N THR A 383 -29.11 -6.26 -9.18
CA THR A 383 -30.00 -7.18 -9.86
C THR A 383 -30.73 -6.36 -10.94
N PRO A 384 -30.99 -6.93 -12.12
CA PRO A 384 -31.70 -6.21 -13.18
C PRO A 384 -33.02 -5.58 -12.68
N ASP A 385 -33.58 -6.11 -11.61
CA ASP A 385 -34.73 -5.57 -10.87
C ASP A 385 -34.45 -4.20 -10.22
N MET A 386 -33.34 -4.03 -9.50
CA MET A 386 -32.99 -2.74 -8.87
C MET A 386 -32.70 -1.65 -9.92
N ALA A 387 -32.17 -2.00 -11.09
CA ALA A 387 -31.98 -1.05 -12.20
C ALA A 387 -33.34 -0.57 -12.74
N ASN A 388 -34.31 -1.49 -12.83
CA ASN A 388 -35.67 -1.17 -13.24
C ASN A 388 -36.35 -0.28 -12.21
N ASP A 389 -36.18 -0.54 -10.91
CA ASP A 389 -36.75 0.29 -9.84
C ASP A 389 -36.19 1.72 -9.87
N ILE A 390 -34.89 1.87 -10.12
CA ILE A 390 -34.26 3.20 -10.27
C ILE A 390 -34.80 3.91 -11.52
N LYS A 391 -34.95 3.22 -12.67
CA LYS A 391 -35.55 3.81 -13.88
C LYS A 391 -37.02 4.17 -13.68
N GLN A 392 -37.77 3.37 -12.92
CA GLN A 392 -39.15 3.68 -12.55
C GLN A 392 -39.20 4.94 -11.67
N ALA A 393 -38.33 5.04 -10.67
CA ALA A 393 -38.20 6.23 -9.84
C ALA A 393 -37.82 7.47 -10.67
N GLU A 394 -36.84 7.37 -11.59
CA GLU A 394 -36.48 8.46 -12.51
C GLU A 394 -37.68 8.90 -13.36
N ASN A 395 -38.42 7.97 -13.95
CA ASN A 395 -39.61 8.29 -14.75
C ASN A 395 -40.70 8.96 -13.90
N GLN A 396 -40.87 8.55 -12.66
CA GLN A 396 -41.85 9.14 -11.75
C GLN A 396 -41.46 10.56 -11.33
N ILE A 397 -40.17 10.77 -11.03
CA ILE A 397 -39.61 12.09 -10.76
C ILE A 397 -39.77 12.98 -12.00
N LYS A 398 -39.47 12.47 -13.21
CA LYS A 398 -39.65 13.20 -14.48
C LYS A 398 -41.12 13.55 -14.79
N ARG A 399 -42.08 12.74 -14.35
CA ARG A 399 -43.52 13.05 -14.50
C ARG A 399 -44.00 14.13 -13.52
N ARG A 400 -43.41 14.20 -12.33
CA ARG A 400 -43.83 15.13 -11.26
C ARG A 400 -43.09 16.47 -11.32
N LEU A 401 -41.80 16.45 -11.60
CA LEU A 401 -41.01 17.65 -11.88
C LEU A 401 -41.15 18.01 -13.36
N GLY A 402 -42.11 18.89 -13.65
CA GLY A 402 -42.13 19.63 -14.92
C GLY A 402 -40.87 20.48 -15.07
N ILE A 403 -40.47 20.75 -16.31
CA ILE A 403 -39.30 21.58 -16.64
C ILE A 403 -39.48 22.96 -15.97
N GLY A 404 -38.50 23.40 -15.18
CA GLY A 404 -38.52 24.68 -14.47
C GLY A 404 -39.34 24.72 -13.17
N ASN A 405 -40.01 23.62 -12.79
CA ASN A 405 -40.74 23.55 -11.52
C ASN A 405 -39.81 23.20 -10.35
N HIS A 406 -40.12 23.68 -9.16
CA HIS A 406 -39.32 23.47 -7.95
C HIS A 406 -40.12 22.73 -6.88
N ILE A 407 -39.57 21.65 -6.34
CA ILE A 407 -40.20 20.84 -5.28
C ILE A 407 -39.17 20.63 -4.17
N SER A 408 -39.62 20.54 -2.91
CA SER A 408 -38.72 20.22 -1.81
C SER A 408 -38.33 18.74 -1.82
N GLU A 409 -37.07 18.44 -1.55
CA GLU A 409 -36.55 17.05 -1.56
C GLU A 409 -37.34 16.15 -0.59
N ARG A 410 -37.67 16.66 0.60
CA ARG A 410 -38.45 15.92 1.61
C ARG A 410 -39.86 15.59 1.13
N SER A 411 -40.55 16.55 0.51
CA SER A 411 -41.90 16.31 -0.02
C SER A 411 -41.87 15.30 -1.16
N LEU A 412 -40.86 15.38 -2.02
CA LEU A 412 -40.68 14.44 -3.12
C LEU A 412 -40.42 13.02 -2.61
N ILE A 413 -39.58 12.88 -1.59
CA ILE A 413 -39.29 11.58 -0.95
C ILE A 413 -40.54 11.04 -0.26
N ASP A 414 -41.25 11.84 0.53
CA ASP A 414 -42.46 11.39 1.24
C ASP A 414 -43.54 10.92 0.26
N ASP A 415 -43.74 11.65 -0.84
CA ASP A 415 -44.73 11.28 -1.86
C ASP A 415 -44.36 10.00 -2.61
N LEU A 416 -43.07 9.81 -2.93
CA LEU A 416 -42.60 8.60 -3.61
C LEU A 416 -42.61 7.38 -2.66
N THR A 417 -42.38 7.60 -1.38
CA THR A 417 -42.48 6.57 -0.33
C THR A 417 -43.93 6.13 -0.12
N ARG A 418 -44.90 7.06 -0.17
CA ARG A 418 -46.34 6.73 -0.18
C ARG A 418 -46.77 5.86 -1.35
N MET A 419 -46.05 5.91 -2.47
CA MET A 419 -46.30 5.08 -3.64
C MET A 419 -45.60 3.71 -3.57
N GLY A 420 -44.97 3.38 -2.44
CA GLY A 420 -44.36 2.07 -2.18
C GLY A 420 -42.91 1.92 -2.67
N MET A 421 -42.24 3.02 -3.07
CA MET A 421 -40.83 2.99 -3.44
C MET A 421 -39.92 3.17 -2.23
N ASN A 422 -38.77 2.49 -2.24
CA ASN A 422 -37.75 2.64 -1.21
C ASN A 422 -37.13 4.04 -1.26
N GLU A 423 -37.11 4.73 -0.12
CA GLU A 423 -36.51 6.06 0.05
C GLU A 423 -35.06 6.13 -0.44
N SER A 424 -34.28 5.07 -0.20
CA SER A 424 -32.89 4.96 -0.64
C SER A 424 -32.75 4.97 -2.17
N MET A 425 -33.67 4.35 -2.89
CA MET A 425 -33.68 4.32 -4.35
C MET A 425 -34.10 5.66 -4.95
N VAL A 426 -35.07 6.34 -4.31
CA VAL A 426 -35.51 7.68 -4.70
C VAL A 426 -34.40 8.71 -4.55
N ARG A 427 -33.72 8.73 -3.38
CA ARG A 427 -32.56 9.61 -3.15
C ARG A 427 -31.44 9.35 -4.17
N ARG A 428 -31.23 8.08 -4.54
CA ARG A 428 -30.25 7.69 -5.54
C ARG A 428 -30.63 8.17 -6.94
N ALA A 429 -31.91 8.04 -7.34
CA ALA A 429 -32.42 8.55 -8.61
C ALA A 429 -32.28 10.08 -8.72
N ILE A 430 -32.60 10.83 -7.66
CA ILE A 430 -32.43 12.29 -7.60
C ILE A 430 -30.96 12.68 -7.82
N LEU A 431 -30.03 11.95 -7.20
CA LEU A 431 -28.60 12.24 -7.31
C LEU A 431 -28.05 11.93 -8.71
N ILE A 432 -28.50 10.84 -9.33
CA ILE A 432 -28.17 10.50 -10.73
C ILE A 432 -28.69 11.61 -11.66
N MET A 433 -29.91 12.08 -11.45
CA MET A 433 -30.49 13.16 -12.24
C MET A 433 -29.74 14.49 -12.01
N HIS A 434 -29.23 14.74 -10.80
CA HIS A 434 -28.42 15.92 -10.50
C HIS A 434 -27.06 15.91 -11.21
N GLN A 435 -26.38 14.76 -11.21
CA GLN A 435 -25.09 14.59 -11.90
C GLN A 435 -25.21 14.68 -13.42
N ARG A 436 -26.31 14.17 -14.00
CA ARG A 436 -26.62 14.35 -15.43
C ARG A 436 -26.99 15.79 -15.81
N GLY A 437 -27.07 16.70 -14.84
CA GLY A 437 -27.47 18.10 -15.05
C GLY A 437 -28.97 18.29 -15.32
N GLU A 438 -29.78 17.22 -15.25
CA GLU A 438 -31.24 17.30 -15.43
C GLU A 438 -31.91 18.02 -14.24
N VAL A 439 -31.26 18.01 -13.08
CA VAL A 439 -31.81 18.53 -11.81
C VAL A 439 -30.74 19.36 -11.10
N GLU A 440 -31.11 20.47 -10.49
CA GLU A 440 -30.23 21.35 -9.70
C GLU A 440 -30.79 21.49 -8.29
N CYS A 441 -29.99 21.12 -7.28
CA CYS A 441 -30.34 21.28 -5.88
C CYS A 441 -29.95 22.70 -5.41
N GLN A 442 -30.93 23.60 -5.29
CA GLN A 442 -30.72 24.95 -4.77
C GLN A 442 -31.01 25.03 -3.26
N ARG A 443 -30.29 25.93 -2.56
CA ARG A 443 -30.33 26.17 -1.10
C ARG A 443 -30.13 24.89 -0.26
N GLU A 444 -28.87 24.56 0.04
CA GLU A 444 -28.49 23.50 1.00
C GLU A 444 -29.25 22.16 0.82
N ARG A 445 -29.50 21.75 -0.44
CA ARG A 445 -30.27 20.53 -0.79
C ARG A 445 -31.72 20.52 -0.29
N HIS A 446 -32.39 21.66 -0.22
CA HIS A 446 -33.80 21.70 0.19
C HIS A 446 -34.77 21.86 -0.98
N ILE A 447 -34.31 22.38 -2.12
CA ILE A 447 -35.15 22.63 -3.29
C ILE A 447 -34.52 21.97 -4.52
N ILE A 448 -35.29 21.12 -5.18
CA ILE A 448 -34.93 20.40 -6.40
C ILE A 448 -35.59 21.13 -7.57
N VAL A 449 -34.80 21.62 -8.52
CA VAL A 449 -35.29 22.29 -9.75
C VAL A 449 -34.86 21.48 -10.95
N ARG A 450 -35.79 21.13 -11.84
CA ARG A 450 -35.45 20.41 -13.08
C ARG A 450 -35.03 21.39 -14.18
N LYS A 451 -33.80 21.26 -14.68
CA LYS A 451 -33.27 22.02 -15.83
C LYS A 451 -33.49 21.24 -17.15
N VAL A 452 -33.43 21.98 -18.27
CA VAL A 452 -33.61 21.47 -19.63
C VAL A 452 -32.40 20.66 -20.07
#